data_AF-A0A0L7KYL4-F1
#
_entry.id   AF-A0A0L7KYL4-F1
#
_cell.length_a   1.000
_cell.length_b   1.000
_cell.length_c   1.000
_cell.angle_alpha   90.00
_cell.angle_beta   90.00
_cell.angle_gamma   90.00
#
_symmetry.space_group_name_H-M   'P 1'
#
loop_
_entity.id
_entity.type
_entity.pdbx_description
1 polymer ?
#
loop_
_entity_poly.entity_id
_entity_poly.type
_entity_poly.pdbx_seq_one_letter_code
_entity_poly.pdbx_strand_id
1 'polypeptide(L)'
;MCELRKRAPFCDNDCSSRSNLNHLNSEEVVDGNISGELFNDCIEHDFDQNKSEPNFVFEIETKLKEPAVPKTPQNYLTTLNQIQHFESNEWCEVRFAETQKSYNHAPGFVELEVNEEVKAYDSLRHLAYSDKAFAALTFCVLKQREALQTALRKLLDWGRSTDINYEGLSEKINEQFLNGEYYKVSSELLQLVCGHRADVIQMRRDGITNFLREPLTKVAVRKIPPSCNHLFKAEALTSLLEKAGLIHQIFSVI
;
A
#
# COMPACT_ATOMS: atom_id res chain seq x y z
N MET A 1 -18.54 18.90 -11.00
CA MET A 1 -18.68 19.08 -9.54
C MET A 1 -18.30 17.78 -8.84
N CYS A 2 -17.16 17.74 -8.18
CA CYS A 2 -16.75 16.63 -7.30
C CYS A 2 -17.40 16.84 -5.94
N GLU A 3 -18.31 15.97 -5.53
CA GLU A 3 -18.76 15.95 -4.15
C GLU A 3 -17.62 15.47 -3.24
N LEU A 4 -17.32 16.33 -2.26
CA LEU A 4 -16.31 16.15 -1.23
C LEU A 4 -16.59 14.87 -0.41
N ARG A 5 -15.55 14.04 -0.29
CA ARG A 5 -15.42 12.97 0.73
C ARG A 5 -16.01 13.43 2.06
N LYS A 6 -17.04 12.74 2.55
CA LYS A 6 -17.41 12.80 3.97
C LYS A 6 -16.21 12.27 4.78
N ARG A 7 -15.48 13.17 5.43
CA ARG A 7 -14.45 12.83 6.43
C ARG A 7 -15.07 11.91 7.49
N ALA A 8 -14.39 10.83 7.83
CA ALA A 8 -14.67 10.10 9.06
C ALA A 8 -14.47 11.06 10.25
N PRO A 9 -15.36 11.06 11.26
CA PRO A 9 -15.26 11.99 12.37
C PRO A 9 -14.10 11.55 13.27
N PHE A 10 -13.05 12.38 13.31
CA PHE A 10 -12.21 12.45 14.50
C PHE A 10 -13.07 13.05 15.61
N CYS A 11 -13.22 12.32 16.71
CA CYS A 11 -13.87 12.81 17.91
C CYS A 11 -13.07 13.99 18.47
N ASP A 12 -13.69 15.17 18.52
CA ASP A 12 -13.42 16.18 19.54
C ASP A 12 -14.72 16.89 19.90
N ASN A 13 -14.95 16.97 21.22
CA ASN A 13 -16.11 17.56 21.86
C ASN A 13 -16.08 19.11 21.80
N ASP A 14 -17.29 19.67 21.83
CA ASP A 14 -17.68 20.97 22.39
C ASP A 14 -17.16 22.28 21.75
N CYS A 15 -18.03 22.98 21.01
CA CYS A 15 -18.88 24.07 21.56
C CYS A 15 -19.50 24.97 20.46
N SER A 16 -20.83 25.03 20.48
CA SER A 16 -21.67 26.25 20.31
C SER A 16 -21.74 26.98 18.95
N SER A 17 -22.81 26.65 18.22
CA SER A 17 -23.88 27.54 17.74
C SER A 17 -23.54 28.95 17.22
N ARG A 18 -23.80 29.20 15.92
CA ARG A 18 -24.76 30.23 15.47
C ARG A 18 -25.08 30.15 13.98
N SER A 19 -26.37 30.31 13.71
CA SER A 19 -27.10 30.35 12.46
C SER A 19 -26.80 31.58 11.59
N ASN A 20 -26.91 31.46 10.26
CA ASN A 20 -27.97 32.15 9.49
C ASN A 20 -27.89 31.91 7.97
N LEU A 21 -29.09 31.76 7.39
CA LEU A 21 -29.47 31.77 5.98
C LEU A 21 -29.00 33.01 5.20
N ASN A 22 -28.81 32.85 3.88
CA ASN A 22 -29.45 33.59 2.76
C ASN A 22 -28.75 33.18 1.43
N HIS A 23 -29.36 32.39 0.54
CA HIS A 23 -30.23 32.78 -0.59
C HIS A 23 -29.55 33.68 -1.65
N LEU A 24 -29.28 33.15 -2.86
CA LEU A 24 -29.85 33.59 -4.16
C LEU A 24 -29.13 32.97 -5.39
N ASN A 25 -29.97 32.64 -6.38
CA ASN A 25 -29.75 32.05 -7.70
C ASN A 25 -28.75 32.79 -8.59
N SER A 26 -28.19 32.08 -9.60
CA SER A 26 -28.16 32.49 -11.02
C SER A 26 -27.71 31.29 -11.89
N GLU A 27 -28.59 30.87 -12.80
CA GLU A 27 -28.33 29.88 -13.85
C GLU A 27 -27.67 30.57 -15.06
N GLU A 28 -26.57 30.01 -15.58
CA GLU A 28 -26.08 30.30 -16.94
C GLU A 28 -25.85 28.97 -17.68
N VAL A 29 -26.63 28.80 -18.74
CA VAL A 29 -26.59 27.71 -19.72
C VAL A 29 -25.54 28.07 -20.78
N VAL A 30 -24.57 27.19 -21.04
CA VAL A 30 -23.68 27.29 -22.21
C VAL A 30 -23.82 26.04 -23.06
N ASP A 31 -24.10 26.32 -24.33
CA ASP A 31 -24.53 25.47 -25.42
C ASP A 31 -23.49 24.40 -25.81
N GLY A 32 -24.00 23.21 -26.11
CA GLY A 32 -23.24 22.04 -26.55
C GLY A 32 -23.37 21.90 -28.05
N ASN A 33 -22.35 22.33 -28.80
CA ASN A 33 -21.98 21.85 -30.13
C ASN A 33 -20.87 22.75 -30.70
N ILE A 34 -19.60 22.38 -30.55
CA ILE A 34 -18.53 22.74 -31.49
C ILE A 34 -17.38 21.71 -31.38
N SER A 35 -17.02 21.19 -32.55
CA SER A 35 -15.79 20.50 -32.95
C SER A 35 -15.70 18.98 -32.75
N GLY A 36 -16.25 18.27 -33.74
CA GLY A 36 -15.82 16.93 -34.09
C GLY A 36 -14.52 16.93 -34.92
N GLU A 37 -14.02 15.69 -35.06
CA GLU A 37 -13.38 15.13 -36.24
C GLU A 37 -12.10 15.81 -36.76
N LEU A 38 -10.95 15.27 -36.36
CA LEU A 38 -9.76 15.17 -37.20
C LEU A 38 -8.87 14.03 -36.70
N PHE A 39 -8.27 13.31 -37.65
CA PHE A 39 -7.43 12.11 -37.54
C PHE A 39 -8.17 10.77 -37.66
N ASN A 40 -8.76 10.55 -38.83
CA ASN A 40 -8.86 9.23 -39.43
C ASN A 40 -8.28 9.35 -40.85
N ASP A 41 -7.13 8.72 -41.11
CA ASP A 41 -6.76 8.18 -42.43
C ASP A 41 -5.46 7.34 -42.33
N CYS A 42 -5.67 6.03 -42.30
CA CYS A 42 -5.07 5.00 -43.16
C CYS A 42 -3.53 4.98 -43.37
N ILE A 43 -2.88 4.01 -42.71
CA ILE A 43 -1.80 3.25 -43.34
C ILE A 43 -2.18 1.76 -43.26
N GLU A 44 -2.60 1.22 -44.41
CA GLU A 44 -2.70 -0.20 -44.67
C GLU A 44 -1.28 -0.79 -44.75
N HIS A 45 -0.96 -1.71 -43.85
CA HIS A 45 0.06 -2.73 -44.11
C HIS A 45 -0.48 -4.08 -43.68
N ASP A 46 -0.88 -4.84 -44.68
CA ASP A 46 -1.37 -6.20 -44.62
C ASP A 46 -0.16 -7.15 -44.49
N PHE A 47 0.01 -7.78 -43.32
CA PHE A 47 0.84 -8.98 -43.16
C PHE A 47 0.32 -9.85 -42.00
N ASP A 48 -0.14 -11.05 -42.40
CA ASP A 48 -0.25 -12.32 -41.68
C ASP A 48 -1.19 -12.52 -40.48
N GLN A 49 -2.38 -13.04 -40.83
CA GLN A 49 -3.04 -14.22 -40.23
C GLN A 49 -2.88 -14.45 -38.71
N ASN A 50 -3.74 -13.75 -37.95
CA ASN A 50 -4.55 -14.25 -36.83
C ASN A 50 -4.15 -15.60 -36.20
N LYS A 51 -3.14 -15.60 -35.33
CA LYS A 51 -3.27 -16.31 -34.05
C LYS A 51 -3.92 -15.33 -33.08
N SER A 52 -5.23 -15.42 -32.89
CA SER A 52 -5.91 -14.64 -31.84
C SER A 52 -5.22 -14.94 -30.50
N GLU A 53 -4.53 -13.95 -29.94
CA GLU A 53 -3.94 -14.10 -28.61
C GLU A 53 -5.04 -14.42 -27.60
N PRO A 54 -4.81 -15.37 -26.66
CA PRO A 54 -5.75 -15.63 -25.59
C PRO A 54 -5.91 -14.37 -24.72
N ASN A 55 -7.15 -13.87 -24.63
CA ASN A 55 -7.47 -12.62 -23.96
C ASN A 55 -7.57 -12.79 -22.43
N PHE A 56 -6.48 -12.46 -21.72
CA PHE A 56 -6.44 -12.42 -20.25
C PHE A 56 -6.48 -10.98 -19.74
N VAL A 57 -7.66 -10.36 -19.71
CA VAL A 57 -7.85 -9.02 -19.15
C VAL A 57 -8.42 -9.12 -17.74
N PHE A 58 -7.74 -8.50 -16.77
CA PHE A 58 -8.25 -8.32 -15.42
C PHE A 58 -8.97 -6.97 -15.34
N GLU A 59 -10.28 -6.98 -15.11
CA GLU A 59 -11.06 -5.76 -14.87
C GLU A 59 -10.64 -5.08 -13.56
N ILE A 60 -10.59 -3.74 -13.57
CA ILE A 60 -10.19 -2.93 -12.42
C ILE A 60 -11.46 -2.37 -11.78
N GLU A 61 -11.81 -2.86 -10.59
CA GLU A 61 -12.99 -2.40 -9.83
C GLU A 61 -12.62 -1.81 -8.46
N THR A 62 -13.47 -0.91 -7.95
CA THR A 62 -13.38 -0.40 -6.57
C THR A 62 -14.73 -0.56 -5.86
N LYS A 63 -14.74 -1.09 -4.63
CA LYS A 63 -15.95 -1.26 -3.81
C LYS A 63 -16.16 -0.09 -2.84
N LEU A 64 -17.42 0.31 -2.63
CA LEU A 64 -17.78 1.50 -1.85
C LEU A 64 -18.23 1.23 -0.40
N LYS A 65 -18.58 -0.02 -0.04
CA LYS A 65 -19.07 -0.38 1.31
C LYS A 65 -18.00 -1.09 2.12
N GLU A 66 -17.87 -0.70 3.39
CA GLU A 66 -16.92 -1.31 4.33
C GLU A 66 -17.47 -2.64 4.90
N PRO A 67 -16.78 -3.77 4.71
CA PRO A 67 -17.13 -5.04 5.34
C PRO A 67 -16.64 -5.11 6.80
N ALA A 68 -17.29 -5.92 7.63
CA ALA A 68 -16.82 -6.18 8.99
C ALA A 68 -15.43 -6.87 8.99
N VAL A 69 -14.61 -6.61 10.01
CA VAL A 69 -13.27 -7.22 10.14
C VAL A 69 -13.41 -8.69 10.57
N PRO A 70 -13.06 -9.66 9.71
CA PRO A 70 -13.15 -11.08 10.05
C PRO A 70 -12.00 -11.50 10.98
N LYS A 71 -12.19 -12.59 11.73
CA LYS A 71 -11.09 -13.23 12.48
C LYS A 71 -10.10 -13.86 11.50
N THR A 72 -8.81 -13.64 11.74
CA THR A 72 -7.74 -14.20 10.89
C THR A 72 -7.60 -15.70 11.14
N PRO A 73 -7.60 -16.56 10.09
CA PRO A 73 -7.33 -17.99 10.24
C PRO A 73 -5.91 -18.25 10.78
N GLN A 74 -5.75 -19.31 11.57
CA GLN A 74 -4.51 -19.55 12.33
C GLN A 74 -3.27 -19.73 11.43
N ASN A 75 -3.39 -20.37 10.28
CA ASN A 75 -2.29 -20.55 9.32
C ASN A 75 -1.75 -19.21 8.79
N TYR A 76 -2.65 -18.27 8.48
CA TYR A 76 -2.26 -16.94 8.03
C TYR A 76 -1.69 -16.11 9.17
N LEU A 77 -2.17 -16.29 10.40
CA LEU A 77 -1.59 -15.63 11.57
C LEU A 77 -0.16 -16.10 11.83
N THR A 78 0.11 -17.40 11.73
CA THR A 78 1.47 -17.96 11.85
C THR A 78 2.39 -17.41 10.75
N THR A 79 1.92 -17.39 9.50
CA THR A 79 2.67 -16.84 8.36
C THR A 79 2.97 -15.35 8.57
N LEU A 80 1.97 -14.59 9.02
CA LEU A 80 2.11 -13.16 9.30
C LEU A 80 3.20 -12.90 10.34
N ASN A 81 3.20 -13.69 11.43
CA ASN A 81 4.18 -13.55 12.50
C ASN A 81 5.61 -13.78 11.97
N GLN A 82 5.79 -14.78 11.09
CA GLN A 82 7.08 -15.08 10.46
C GLN A 82 7.56 -13.94 9.55
N ILE A 83 6.72 -13.43 8.65
CA ILE A 83 7.13 -12.42 7.66
C ILE A 83 7.26 -11.00 8.23
N GLN A 84 6.62 -10.73 9.37
CA GLN A 84 6.72 -9.44 10.08
C GLN A 84 7.70 -9.50 11.25
N HIS A 85 8.24 -10.68 11.57
CA HIS A 85 9.12 -10.91 12.70
C HIS A 85 8.55 -10.37 14.03
N PHE A 86 7.23 -10.48 14.25
CA PHE A 86 6.65 -10.04 15.51
C PHE A 86 7.23 -10.82 16.69
N GLU A 87 7.26 -10.17 17.85
CA GLU A 87 7.88 -10.69 19.07
C GLU A 87 9.39 -10.96 18.98
N SER A 88 10.03 -10.69 17.83
CA SER A 88 11.49 -10.73 17.64
C SER A 88 12.10 -9.33 17.78
N ASN A 89 13.40 -9.27 18.11
CA ASN A 89 14.17 -8.03 18.11
C ASN A 89 14.47 -7.51 16.69
N GLU A 90 14.33 -8.37 15.68
CA GLU A 90 14.61 -8.06 14.27
C GLU A 90 13.38 -7.52 13.52
N TRP A 91 12.29 -7.23 14.22
CA TRP A 91 11.03 -6.77 13.63
C TRP A 91 11.14 -5.50 12.78
N CYS A 92 12.12 -4.63 13.07
CA CYS A 92 12.39 -3.39 12.32
C CYS A 92 13.50 -3.56 11.27
N GLU A 93 14.03 -4.78 11.07
CA GLU A 93 15.13 -5.05 10.15
C GLU A 93 14.67 -5.53 8.77
N VAL A 94 13.36 -5.48 8.48
CA VAL A 94 12.81 -5.81 7.17
C VAL A 94 13.31 -4.80 6.14
N ARG A 95 14.39 -5.13 5.42
CA ARG A 95 14.99 -4.25 4.41
C ARG A 95 14.15 -4.24 3.14
N PHE A 96 13.70 -3.07 2.72
CA PHE A 96 12.86 -2.93 1.51
C PHE A 96 13.25 -1.73 0.63
N ALA A 97 14.21 -0.88 1.04
CA ALA A 97 14.56 0.35 0.34
C ALA A 97 15.07 0.12 -1.09
N GLU A 98 15.95 -0.86 -1.31
CA GLU A 98 16.44 -1.20 -2.66
C GLU A 98 15.33 -1.74 -3.56
N THR A 99 14.47 -2.60 -3.01
CA THR A 99 13.26 -3.08 -3.70
C THR A 99 12.39 -1.88 -4.07
N GLN A 100 12.08 -0.99 -3.14
CA GLN A 100 11.22 0.17 -3.39
C GLN A 100 11.80 1.06 -4.48
N LYS A 101 13.11 1.31 -4.45
CA LYS A 101 13.81 2.10 -5.47
C LYS A 101 13.63 1.52 -6.88
N SER A 102 13.62 0.19 -7.03
CA SER A 102 13.36 -0.46 -8.33
C SER A 102 11.92 -0.31 -8.83
N TYR A 103 10.98 0.04 -7.93
CA TYR A 103 9.56 0.26 -8.22
C TYR A 103 9.16 1.74 -8.23
N ASN A 104 10.07 2.65 -7.88
CA ASN A 104 9.82 4.07 -8.02
C ASN A 104 10.23 4.57 -9.40
N HIS A 105 9.26 5.08 -10.16
CA HIS A 105 9.46 5.61 -11.51
C HIS A 105 8.83 6.99 -11.63
N ALA A 106 9.58 7.96 -12.15
CA ALA A 106 9.04 9.26 -12.50
C ALA A 106 8.65 9.26 -13.99
N PRO A 107 7.49 9.84 -14.37
CA PRO A 107 6.50 10.47 -13.51
C PRO A 107 5.50 9.48 -12.86
N GLY A 108 4.83 9.89 -11.78
CA GLY A 108 3.60 9.25 -11.27
C GLY A 108 3.76 8.03 -10.36
N PHE A 109 4.89 7.31 -10.42
CA PHE A 109 5.19 6.19 -9.51
C PHE A 109 6.26 6.57 -8.47
N VAL A 110 6.23 7.81 -8.01
CA VAL A 110 7.10 8.41 -6.99
C VAL A 110 6.28 9.45 -6.22
N GLU A 111 6.76 9.92 -5.06
CA GLU A 111 6.09 11.02 -4.35
C GLU A 111 5.89 12.23 -5.26
N LEU A 112 4.71 12.82 -5.20
CA LEU A 112 4.43 14.04 -5.94
C LEU A 112 5.16 15.22 -5.32
N GLU A 113 5.79 16.03 -6.17
CA GLU A 113 6.38 17.29 -5.74
C GLU A 113 5.27 18.30 -5.43
N VAL A 114 5.45 19.05 -4.34
CA VAL A 114 4.52 20.12 -3.96
C VAL A 114 4.79 21.34 -4.84
N ASN A 115 3.75 21.88 -5.47
CA ASN A 115 3.84 23.14 -6.20
C ASN A 115 4.43 24.25 -5.32
N GLU A 116 5.37 25.03 -5.86
CA GLU A 116 6.11 26.04 -5.09
C GLU A 116 5.17 27.08 -4.45
N GLU A 117 4.05 27.41 -5.09
CA GLU A 117 3.05 28.36 -4.60
C GLU A 117 2.38 27.91 -3.29
N VAL A 118 2.28 26.60 -3.05
CA VAL A 118 1.59 26.04 -1.88
C VAL A 118 2.52 25.32 -0.90
N LYS A 119 3.82 25.27 -1.20
CA LYS A 119 4.84 24.59 -0.41
C LYS A 119 4.92 25.03 1.06
N ALA A 120 4.60 26.30 1.33
CA ALA A 120 4.54 26.83 2.71
C ALA A 120 3.39 26.22 3.55
N TYR A 121 2.36 25.68 2.91
CA TYR A 121 1.20 25.09 3.56
C TYR A 121 1.30 23.57 3.73
N ASP A 122 2.32 22.93 3.15
CA ASP A 122 2.58 21.49 3.34
C ASP A 122 3.23 21.21 4.72
N SER A 123 2.37 21.13 5.72
CA SER A 123 2.72 20.84 7.12
C SER A 123 2.83 19.35 7.43
N LEU A 124 2.32 18.48 6.55
CA LEU A 124 2.23 17.03 6.76
C LEU A 124 3.22 16.26 5.90
N ARG A 125 4.48 16.75 5.84
CA ARG A 125 5.56 16.19 5.01
C ARG A 125 5.79 14.68 5.19
N HIS A 126 5.44 14.12 6.35
CA HIS A 126 5.53 12.67 6.57
C HIS A 126 4.58 11.85 5.69
N LEU A 127 3.51 12.46 5.17
CA LEU A 127 2.60 11.82 4.22
C LEU A 127 3.25 11.61 2.85
N ALA A 128 4.27 12.40 2.47
CA ALA A 128 5.03 12.17 1.24
C ALA A 128 5.73 10.80 1.25
N TYR A 129 6.15 10.29 2.42
CA TYR A 129 6.68 8.93 2.52
C TYR A 129 5.61 7.87 2.24
N SER A 130 4.37 8.12 2.66
CA SER A 130 3.23 7.23 2.37
C SER A 130 2.84 7.31 0.89
N ASP A 131 2.86 8.50 0.29
CA ASP A 131 2.64 8.68 -1.15
C ASP A 131 3.67 7.91 -1.97
N LYS A 132 4.97 8.10 -1.69
CA LYS A 132 6.06 7.34 -2.32
C LYS A 132 5.87 5.83 -2.21
N ALA A 133 5.44 5.35 -1.04
CA ALA A 133 5.17 3.94 -0.77
C ALA A 133 4.02 3.42 -1.64
N PHE A 134 2.89 4.14 -1.66
CA PHE A 134 1.73 3.75 -2.46
C PHE A 134 2.00 3.82 -3.96
N ALA A 135 2.79 4.79 -4.40
CA ALA A 135 3.24 4.91 -5.78
C ALA A 135 4.07 3.68 -6.21
N ALA A 136 5.05 3.27 -5.40
CA ALA A 136 5.84 2.07 -5.63
C ALA A 136 5.00 0.78 -5.57
N LEU A 137 4.11 0.64 -4.59
CA LEU A 137 3.20 -0.52 -4.46
C LEU A 137 2.27 -0.63 -5.67
N THR A 138 1.76 0.49 -6.17
CA THR A 138 0.90 0.54 -7.36
C THR A 138 1.67 0.02 -8.57
N PHE A 139 2.90 0.51 -8.81
CA PHE A 139 3.73 0.02 -9.90
C PHE A 139 4.04 -1.49 -9.76
N CYS A 140 4.33 -1.94 -8.54
CA CYS A 140 4.61 -3.35 -8.25
C CYS A 140 3.41 -4.27 -8.56
N VAL A 141 2.19 -3.86 -8.20
CA VAL A 141 0.96 -4.60 -8.51
C VAL A 141 0.71 -4.65 -10.03
N LEU A 142 0.96 -3.55 -10.76
CA LEU A 142 0.85 -3.54 -12.22
C LEU A 142 1.85 -4.52 -12.86
N LYS A 143 3.11 -4.48 -12.41
CA LYS A 143 4.15 -5.40 -12.89
C LYS A 143 3.83 -6.87 -12.56
N GLN A 144 3.24 -7.14 -11.39
CA GLN A 144 2.81 -8.49 -11.01
C GLN A 144 1.73 -9.01 -11.97
N ARG A 145 0.76 -8.16 -12.33
CA ARG A 145 -0.30 -8.50 -13.30
C ARG A 145 0.26 -8.77 -14.69
N GLU A 146 1.17 -7.93 -15.17
CA GLU A 146 1.87 -8.14 -16.45
C GLU A 146 2.66 -9.45 -16.46
N ALA A 147 3.38 -9.74 -15.37
CA ALA A 147 4.13 -11.00 -15.22
C ALA A 147 3.21 -12.22 -15.24
N LEU A 148 2.04 -12.14 -14.59
CA LEU A 148 1.02 -13.19 -14.62
C LEU A 148 0.47 -13.42 -16.03
N GLN A 149 0.06 -12.35 -16.72
CA GLN A 149 -0.42 -12.42 -18.11
C GLN A 149 0.62 -13.03 -19.03
N THR A 150 1.89 -12.63 -18.88
CA THR A 150 3.01 -13.15 -19.65
C THR A 150 3.26 -14.64 -19.37
N ALA A 151 3.23 -15.05 -18.11
CA ALA A 151 3.37 -16.46 -17.72
C ALA A 151 2.27 -17.34 -18.31
N LEU A 152 1.02 -16.86 -18.29
CA LEU A 152 -0.13 -17.54 -18.89
C LEU A 152 -0.01 -17.67 -20.41
N ARG A 153 0.35 -16.59 -21.11
CA ARG A 153 0.59 -16.63 -22.57
C ARG A 153 1.68 -17.64 -22.93
N LYS A 154 2.82 -17.60 -22.24
CA LYS A 154 3.93 -18.54 -22.44
C LYS A 154 3.53 -20.00 -22.20
N LEU A 155 2.71 -20.25 -21.19
CA LEU A 155 2.20 -21.60 -20.92
C LEU A 155 1.32 -22.10 -22.07
N LEU A 156 0.40 -21.27 -22.57
CA LEU A 156 -0.48 -21.64 -23.69
C LEU A 156 0.28 -21.82 -25.01
N ASP A 157 1.24 -20.94 -25.29
CA ASP A 157 2.08 -21.05 -26.48
C ASP A 157 2.89 -22.36 -26.48
N TRP A 158 3.47 -22.71 -25.33
CA TRP A 158 4.17 -23.99 -25.14
C TRP A 158 3.23 -25.19 -25.33
N GLY A 159 2.02 -25.13 -24.78
CA GLY A 159 1.02 -26.19 -24.93
C GLY A 159 0.53 -26.35 -26.36
N ARG A 160 0.60 -25.30 -27.19
CA ARG A 160 0.27 -25.37 -28.62
C ARG A 160 1.37 -26.03 -29.45
N SER A 161 2.62 -26.00 -29.00
CA SER A 161 3.78 -26.49 -29.75
C SER A 161 4.26 -27.89 -29.32
N THR A 162 3.61 -28.52 -28.34
CA THR A 162 4.12 -29.73 -27.66
C THR A 162 2.99 -30.70 -27.37
N ASP A 163 3.26 -32.01 -27.44
CA ASP A 163 2.34 -33.02 -26.91
C ASP A 163 2.31 -32.96 -25.38
N ILE A 164 1.19 -32.54 -24.82
CA ILE A 164 1.07 -32.26 -23.37
C ILE A 164 0.96 -33.58 -22.60
N ASN A 165 1.91 -33.81 -21.68
CA ASN A 165 1.82 -34.80 -20.62
C ASN A 165 1.90 -34.12 -19.24
N TYR A 166 1.65 -34.88 -18.18
CA TYR A 166 1.58 -34.34 -16.82
C TYR A 166 2.95 -33.78 -16.37
N GLU A 167 4.02 -34.51 -16.63
CA GLU A 167 5.39 -34.16 -16.23
C GLU A 167 5.83 -32.84 -16.87
N GLY A 168 5.68 -32.73 -18.20
CA GLY A 168 6.02 -31.52 -18.94
C GLY A 168 5.15 -30.33 -18.56
N LEU A 169 3.87 -30.54 -18.29
CA LEU A 169 2.98 -29.47 -17.81
C LEU A 169 3.40 -28.97 -16.42
N SER A 170 3.70 -29.91 -15.51
CA SER A 170 4.17 -29.60 -14.15
C SER A 170 5.48 -28.82 -14.19
N GLU A 171 6.46 -29.26 -14.99
CA GLU A 171 7.72 -28.56 -15.22
C GLU A 171 7.47 -27.15 -15.76
N LYS A 172 6.58 -26.99 -16.76
CA LYS A 172 6.30 -25.68 -17.34
C LYS A 172 5.61 -24.74 -16.35
N ILE A 173 4.68 -25.24 -15.54
CA ILE A 173 4.06 -24.45 -14.48
C ILE A 173 5.10 -24.00 -13.46
N ASN A 174 5.98 -24.89 -13.01
CA ASN A 174 7.03 -24.53 -12.05
C ASN A 174 8.00 -23.48 -12.64
N GLU A 175 8.40 -23.65 -13.91
CA GLU A 175 9.23 -22.69 -14.64
C GLU A 175 8.57 -21.30 -14.70
N GLN A 176 7.29 -21.21 -15.08
CA GLN A 176 6.63 -19.92 -15.29
C GLN A 176 6.17 -19.24 -13.99
N PHE A 177 5.69 -19.99 -13.00
CA PHE A 177 4.98 -19.44 -11.84
C PHE A 177 5.73 -19.53 -10.52
N LEU A 178 6.68 -20.46 -10.37
CA LEU A 178 7.51 -20.57 -9.16
C LEU A 178 8.92 -19.98 -9.37
N ASN A 179 9.50 -20.20 -10.55
CA ASN A 179 10.84 -19.71 -10.89
C ASN A 179 10.82 -18.51 -11.85
N GLY A 180 9.62 -18.05 -12.24
CA GLY A 180 9.44 -16.94 -13.16
C GLY A 180 9.30 -15.58 -12.48
N GLU A 181 9.16 -14.55 -13.32
CA GLU A 181 9.06 -13.14 -12.88
C GLU A 181 7.83 -12.92 -11.97
N TYR A 182 6.74 -13.66 -12.16
CA TYR A 182 5.55 -13.53 -11.31
C TYR A 182 5.85 -13.80 -9.82
N TYR A 183 6.56 -14.90 -9.53
CA TYR A 183 6.95 -15.23 -8.15
C TYR A 183 7.88 -14.18 -7.55
N LYS A 184 8.86 -13.74 -8.33
CA LYS A 184 9.81 -12.70 -7.94
C LYS A 184 9.10 -11.40 -7.57
N VAL A 185 8.26 -10.87 -8.46
CA VAL A 185 7.50 -9.63 -8.21
C VAL A 185 6.53 -9.80 -7.03
N SER A 186 5.91 -10.98 -6.88
CA SER A 186 5.03 -11.26 -5.73
C SER A 186 5.79 -11.24 -4.39
N SER A 187 7.02 -11.75 -4.38
CA SER A 187 7.89 -11.76 -3.20
C SER A 187 8.40 -10.36 -2.88
N GLU A 188 8.78 -9.59 -3.89
CA GLU A 188 9.16 -8.17 -3.76
C GLU A 188 7.99 -7.32 -3.25
N LEU A 189 6.77 -7.54 -3.74
CA LEU A 189 5.55 -6.89 -3.25
C LEU A 189 5.34 -7.18 -1.76
N LEU A 190 5.50 -8.43 -1.34
CA LEU A 190 5.38 -8.82 0.07
C LEU A 190 6.45 -8.12 0.92
N GLN A 191 7.69 -8.07 0.43
CA GLN A 191 8.80 -7.37 1.09
C GLN A 191 8.51 -5.88 1.27
N LEU A 192 7.98 -5.20 0.24
CA LEU A 192 7.57 -3.79 0.31
C LEU A 192 6.49 -3.57 1.37
N VAL A 193 5.42 -4.38 1.34
CA VAL A 193 4.31 -4.25 2.30
C VAL A 193 4.77 -4.50 3.72
N CYS A 194 5.59 -5.53 3.95
CA CYS A 194 6.13 -5.83 5.27
C CYS A 194 7.08 -4.74 5.77
N GLY A 195 7.99 -4.28 4.91
CA GLY A 195 8.94 -3.22 5.23
C GLY A 195 8.27 -1.90 5.58
N HIS A 196 7.35 -1.41 4.74
CA HIS A 196 6.59 -0.20 5.05
C HIS A 196 5.76 -0.32 6.32
N ARG A 197 5.20 -1.51 6.60
CA ARG A 197 4.47 -1.73 7.84
C ARG A 197 5.39 -1.66 9.06
N ALA A 198 6.59 -2.24 8.98
CA ALA A 198 7.59 -2.14 10.04
C ALA A 198 7.97 -0.67 10.30
N ASP A 199 8.22 0.11 9.25
CA ASP A 199 8.51 1.56 9.36
C ASP A 199 7.37 2.33 10.02
N VAL A 200 6.12 2.09 9.61
CA VAL A 200 4.94 2.74 10.22
C VAL A 200 4.83 2.36 11.70
N ILE A 201 5.04 1.09 12.06
CA ILE A 201 5.05 0.65 13.46
C ILE A 201 6.17 1.36 14.24
N GLN A 202 7.36 1.46 13.67
CA GLN A 202 8.51 2.17 14.26
C GLN A 202 8.20 3.65 14.46
N MET A 203 7.70 4.36 13.46
CA MET A 203 7.31 5.77 13.56
C MET A 203 6.26 6.00 14.66
N ARG A 204 5.26 5.13 14.76
CA ARG A 204 4.24 5.19 15.82
C ARG A 204 4.85 4.98 17.20
N ARG A 205 5.75 4.01 17.34
CA ARG A 205 6.45 3.73 18.59
C ARG A 205 7.41 4.86 18.98
N ASP A 206 8.11 5.46 18.01
CA ASP A 206 8.96 6.62 18.26
C ASP A 206 8.15 7.83 18.70
N GLY A 207 6.99 8.07 18.08
CA GLY A 207 6.02 9.07 18.53
C GLY A 207 5.66 8.91 20.00
N ILE A 208 5.34 7.68 20.45
CA ILE A 208 5.02 7.40 21.86
C ILE A 208 6.26 7.55 22.77
N THR A 209 7.39 6.98 22.38
CA THR A 209 8.61 7.00 23.22
C THR A 209 9.26 8.37 23.32
N ASN A 210 8.91 9.32 22.44
CA ASN A 210 9.34 10.70 22.54
C ASN A 210 8.72 11.45 23.71
N PHE A 211 7.60 10.97 24.25
CA PHE A 211 6.99 11.52 25.46
C PHE A 211 7.56 10.93 26.75
N LEU A 212 8.48 9.95 26.69
CA LEU A 212 9.13 9.40 27.88
C LEU A 212 10.19 10.37 28.41
N ARG A 213 10.06 10.76 29.68
CA ARG A 213 10.97 11.74 30.31
C ARG A 213 12.35 11.16 30.59
N GLU A 214 12.39 9.94 31.13
CA GLU A 214 13.63 9.32 31.57
C GLU A 214 14.33 8.56 30.43
N PRO A 215 15.62 8.86 30.14
CA PRO A 215 16.35 8.19 29.06
C PRO A 215 16.47 6.67 29.21
N LEU A 216 16.65 6.16 30.43
CA LEU A 216 16.78 4.72 30.68
C LEU A 216 15.47 3.98 30.41
N THR A 217 14.35 4.53 30.88
CA THR A 217 13.01 4.01 30.57
C THR A 217 12.74 4.06 29.07
N LYS A 218 13.15 5.12 28.37
CA LYS A 218 13.04 5.21 26.89
C LYS A 218 13.79 4.09 26.17
N VAL A 219 15.02 3.81 26.58
CA VAL A 219 15.82 2.70 26.02
C VAL A 219 15.16 1.34 26.32
N ALA A 220 14.64 1.14 27.52
CA ALA A 220 13.98 -0.11 27.91
C ALA A 220 12.68 -0.34 27.12
N VAL A 221 11.82 0.68 26.97
CA VAL A 221 10.58 0.57 26.17
C VAL A 221 10.88 0.30 24.70
N ARG A 222 11.93 0.92 24.14
CA ARG A 222 12.34 0.69 22.74
C ARG A 222 12.72 -0.76 22.46
N LYS A 223 13.25 -1.49 23.45
CA LYS A 223 13.61 -2.91 23.32
C LYS A 223 12.42 -3.87 23.36
N ILE A 224 11.24 -3.43 23.76
CA ILE A 224 10.06 -4.30 23.81
C ILE A 224 9.54 -4.51 22.38
N PRO A 225 9.54 -5.72 21.80
CA PRO A 225 9.08 -5.92 20.43
C PRO A 225 7.55 -5.71 20.31
N PRO A 226 7.02 -5.45 19.10
CA PRO A 226 5.60 -5.44 18.86
C PRO A 226 5.06 -6.88 18.84
N SER A 227 3.75 -7.03 18.99
CA SER A 227 3.04 -8.29 18.80
C SER A 227 1.96 -8.13 17.74
N CYS A 228 1.27 -9.22 17.39
CA CYS A 228 0.16 -9.19 16.44
C CYS A 228 -0.98 -8.22 16.84
N ASN A 229 -1.07 -7.85 18.12
CA ASN A 229 -2.16 -7.04 18.67
C ASN A 229 -1.71 -5.68 19.23
N HIS A 230 -0.42 -5.50 19.54
CA HIS A 230 0.06 -4.32 20.28
C HIS A 230 1.38 -3.79 19.73
N LEU A 231 1.55 -2.46 19.77
CA LEU A 231 2.80 -1.79 19.36
C LEU A 231 4.00 -2.18 20.25
N PHE A 232 3.72 -2.56 21.50
CA PHE A 232 4.66 -3.13 22.45
C PHE A 232 4.00 -4.35 23.07
N LYS A 233 4.73 -5.45 23.26
CA LYS A 233 4.22 -6.64 23.96
C LYS A 233 3.67 -6.25 25.33
N ALA A 234 2.38 -6.55 25.55
CA ALA A 234 1.59 -5.95 26.63
C ALA A 234 2.16 -6.27 28.01
N GLU A 235 2.47 -7.54 28.27
CA GLU A 235 2.97 -8.01 29.57
C GLU A 235 4.33 -7.36 29.90
N ALA A 236 5.23 -7.29 28.91
CA ALA A 236 6.54 -6.69 29.07
C ALA A 236 6.47 -5.17 29.33
N LEU A 237 5.56 -4.48 28.64
CA LEU A 237 5.36 -3.05 28.84
C LEU A 237 4.77 -2.76 30.22
N THR A 238 3.73 -3.49 30.63
CA THR A 238 3.09 -3.32 31.94
C THR A 238 4.11 -3.53 33.06
N SER A 239 4.87 -4.63 33.03
CA SER A 239 5.89 -4.90 34.04
C SER A 239 7.02 -3.86 34.08
N LEU A 240 7.33 -3.22 32.95
CA LEU A 240 8.34 -2.15 32.91
C LEU A 240 7.80 -0.86 33.52
N LEU A 241 6.57 -0.48 33.19
CA LEU A 241 5.94 0.74 33.70
C LEU A 241 5.68 0.66 35.20
N GLU A 242 5.23 -0.49 35.71
CA GLU A 242 5.04 -0.72 37.15
C GLU A 242 6.33 -0.51 37.95
N LYS A 243 7.49 -0.87 37.40
CA LYS A 243 8.80 -0.65 38.02
C LYS A 243 9.27 0.81 37.93
N ALA A 244 8.87 1.51 36.87
CA ALA A 244 9.28 2.89 36.63
C ALA A 244 8.43 3.93 37.39
N GLY A 245 7.22 3.57 37.84
CA GLY A 245 6.36 4.42 38.66
C GLY A 245 5.00 4.75 38.01
N LEU A 246 4.39 5.87 38.41
CA LEU A 246 3.08 6.26 37.89
C LEU A 246 3.18 6.84 36.47
N ILE A 247 2.21 6.53 35.60
CA ILE A 247 2.21 6.92 34.17
C ILE A 247 2.44 8.44 33.97
N HIS A 248 1.83 9.29 34.80
CA HIS A 248 1.98 10.75 34.71
C HIS A 248 3.38 11.27 35.08
N GLN A 249 4.18 10.45 35.76
CA GLN A 249 5.58 10.75 36.09
C GLN A 249 6.52 10.29 34.97
N ILE A 250 6.13 9.23 34.25
CA ILE A 250 6.90 8.62 33.17
C ILE A 250 6.73 9.40 31.85
N PHE A 251 5.52 9.85 31.54
CA PHE A 251 5.19 10.55 30.29
C PHE A 251 5.07 12.07 30.49
N SER A 252 5.53 12.85 29.52
CA SER A 252 5.18 14.28 29.38
C SER A 252 3.77 14.40 28.78
N VAL A 253 2.97 15.32 29.33
CA VAL A 253 1.64 15.65 28.78
C VAL A 253 1.82 16.38 27.43
N ILE A 254 0.92 16.10 26.49
CA ILE A 254 0.83 16.76 25.18
C ILE A 254 0.31 18.19 25.36
#